data_AF-A0A812ECA5-F1
#
_entry.id   AF-A0A812ECA5-F1
#
_cell.length_a   1.000
_cell.length_b   1.000
_cell.length_c   1.000
_cell.angle_alpha   90.00
_cell.angle_beta   90.00
_cell.angle_gamma   90.00
#
_symmetry.space_group_name_H-M   'P 1'
#
loop_
_entity.id
_entity.type
_entity.pdbx_description
1 polymer ?
#
loop_
_entity_poly.entity_id
_entity_poly.type
_entity_poly.pdbx_seq_one_letter_code
_entity_poly.pdbx_strand_id
1 'polypeptide(L)'
;MTKKFVEDIERERFVVSIRETKINNDWNFKFVEEKLAVYLQEQYTMSSEEPQTLRDALKMGVWKEHEEAENGVFTQAIMKGTVSRETYRQFLAELREIYMAIEEMAELNKDKSCFGPIYFPTEMNRLKSLEEDLEFFYGPDWHEKVKPMTESAKEYAARIRDIGKRFQL
;
A
#
# COMPACT_ATOMS: atom_id res chain seq x y z
N MET A 1 -2.00 4.65 13.01
CA MET A 1 -2.71 3.42 13.42
C MET A 1 -3.12 3.58 14.87
N THR A 2 -4.40 3.50 15.22
CA THR A 2 -4.84 3.77 16.61
C THR A 2 -4.69 2.50 17.46
N LYS A 3 -4.32 2.67 18.75
CA LYS A 3 -4.17 1.59 19.76
C LYS A 3 -5.28 0.53 19.73
N LYS A 4 -6.50 0.95 19.39
CA LYS A 4 -7.69 0.10 19.28
C LYS A 4 -7.54 -1.01 18.22
N PHE A 5 -6.95 -0.71 17.07
CA PHE A 5 -6.73 -1.70 16.00
C PHE A 5 -5.77 -2.82 16.44
N VAL A 6 -4.81 -2.49 17.31
CA VAL A 6 -3.81 -3.43 17.84
C VAL A 6 -4.40 -4.29 18.96
N GLU A 7 -5.18 -3.70 19.87
CA GLU A 7 -5.89 -4.44 20.93
C GLU A 7 -6.93 -5.43 20.38
N ASP A 8 -7.52 -5.15 19.22
CA ASP A 8 -8.50 -6.01 18.57
C ASP A 8 -7.84 -7.25 17.90
N ILE A 9 -6.55 -7.18 17.54
CA ILE A 9 -5.76 -8.29 17.01
C ILE A 9 -5.37 -9.28 18.12
N GLU A 10 -5.10 -8.80 19.34
CA GLU A 10 -4.62 -9.63 20.46
C GLU A 10 -5.69 -10.54 21.09
N ARG A 11 -6.98 -10.29 20.85
CA ARG A 11 -8.07 -10.97 21.57
C ARG A 11 -8.75 -12.12 20.84
N GLU A 12 -8.28 -12.53 19.65
CA GLU A 12 -8.96 -13.54 18.79
C GLU A 12 -10.47 -13.26 18.57
N ARG A 13 -10.92 -12.02 18.83
CA ARG A 13 -12.34 -11.59 18.72
C ARG A 13 -12.66 -11.05 17.33
N PHE A 14 -12.03 -11.60 16.29
CA PHE A 14 -12.26 -11.15 14.92
C PHE A 14 -13.72 -11.33 14.47
N VAL A 15 -14.47 -12.24 15.10
CA VAL A 15 -15.83 -12.61 14.66
C VAL A 15 -16.94 -11.73 15.26
N VAL A 16 -16.70 -10.95 16.33
CA VAL A 16 -17.81 -10.29 17.07
C VAL A 16 -17.79 -8.76 16.99
N SER A 17 -16.65 -8.09 16.79
CA SER A 17 -16.63 -6.61 16.85
C SER A 17 -17.05 -5.89 15.56
N ILE A 18 -17.06 -6.56 14.40
CA ILE A 18 -17.54 -5.95 13.15
C ILE A 18 -19.07 -5.85 13.12
N ARG A 19 -19.79 -6.61 13.96
CA ARG A 19 -21.26 -6.56 14.04
C ARG A 19 -21.83 -5.49 14.98
N GLU A 20 -21.06 -4.99 15.95
CA GLU A 20 -21.62 -4.12 17.01
C GLU A 20 -21.17 -2.65 16.96
N THR A 21 -20.21 -2.29 16.10
CA THR A 21 -19.90 -0.87 15.88
C THR A 21 -20.83 -0.27 14.83
N LYS A 22 -22.06 0.06 15.26
CA LYS A 22 -22.96 1.00 14.59
C LYS A 22 -22.29 2.37 14.48
N ILE A 23 -21.50 2.57 13.43
CA ILE A 23 -21.27 3.87 12.80
C ILE A 23 -21.47 3.64 11.30
N ASN A 24 -22.73 3.76 10.88
CA ASN A 24 -23.22 3.88 9.49
C ASN A 24 -22.55 2.99 8.43
N ASN A 25 -22.49 1.67 8.68
CA ASN A 25 -22.37 0.67 7.61
C ASN A 25 -23.71 0.52 6.86
N ASP A 26 -24.11 1.57 6.16
CA ASP A 26 -25.14 1.49 5.13
C ASP A 26 -24.43 1.30 3.77
N TRP A 27 -23.77 0.16 3.61
CA TRP A 27 -23.38 -0.34 2.29
C TRP A 27 -24.60 -1.01 1.67
N ASN A 28 -25.61 -0.18 1.39
CA ASN A 28 -26.73 -0.60 0.59
C ASN A 28 -26.18 -1.01 -0.78
N PHE A 29 -26.32 -2.28 -1.19
CA PHE A 29 -25.77 -2.76 -2.46
C PHE A 29 -26.31 -1.97 -3.67
N LYS A 30 -27.50 -1.36 -3.56
CA LYS A 30 -28.00 -0.35 -4.53
C LYS A 30 -27.17 0.94 -4.56
N PHE A 31 -26.67 1.39 -3.41
CA PHE A 31 -25.82 2.58 -3.28
C PHE A 31 -24.42 2.35 -3.88
N VAL A 32 -23.91 1.11 -3.80
CA VAL A 32 -22.65 0.72 -4.47
C VAL A 32 -22.82 0.67 -5.98
N GLU A 33 -23.92 0.12 -6.51
CA GLU A 33 -24.21 0.12 -7.95
C GLU A 33 -24.44 1.52 -8.52
N GLU A 34 -25.16 2.40 -7.81
CA GLU A 34 -25.37 3.80 -8.22
C GLU A 34 -24.07 4.61 -8.14
N LYS A 35 -23.25 4.42 -7.10
CA LYS A 35 -21.91 5.01 -7.03
C LYS A 35 -20.98 4.43 -8.08
N LEU A 36 -21.04 3.14 -8.39
CA LEU A 36 -20.28 2.54 -9.49
C LEU A 36 -20.74 3.13 -10.82
N ALA A 37 -22.04 3.32 -11.04
CA ALA A 37 -22.55 3.90 -12.28
C ALA A 37 -22.12 5.36 -12.43
N VAL A 38 -22.23 6.18 -11.39
CA VAL A 38 -21.71 7.56 -11.38
C VAL A 38 -20.20 7.58 -11.53
N TYR A 39 -19.48 6.67 -10.87
CA TYR A 39 -18.03 6.54 -10.95
C TYR A 39 -17.56 6.09 -12.33
N LEU A 40 -18.24 5.12 -12.95
CA LEU A 40 -18.01 4.66 -14.31
C LEU A 40 -18.40 5.74 -15.33
N GLN A 41 -19.40 6.57 -15.04
CA GLN A 41 -19.82 7.70 -15.87
C GLN A 41 -18.83 8.87 -15.77
N GLU A 42 -18.26 9.14 -14.58
CA GLU A 42 -17.12 10.04 -14.35
C GLU A 42 -15.84 9.50 -15.03
N GLN A 43 -15.58 8.20 -14.96
CA GLN A 43 -14.45 7.55 -15.65
C GLN A 43 -14.62 7.56 -17.18
N TYR A 44 -15.84 7.37 -17.69
CA TYR A 44 -16.14 7.44 -19.12
C TYR A 44 -16.03 8.87 -19.65
N THR A 45 -16.40 9.89 -18.86
CA THR A 45 -16.15 11.30 -19.20
C THR A 45 -14.65 11.64 -19.12
N MET A 46 -13.90 11.07 -18.17
CA MET A 46 -12.42 11.14 -18.19
C MET A 46 -11.81 10.44 -19.41
N SER A 47 -12.44 9.41 -19.98
CA SER A 47 -11.92 8.69 -21.15
C SER A 47 -12.01 9.48 -22.46
N SER A 48 -12.82 10.56 -22.50
CA SER A 48 -12.96 11.42 -23.69
C SER A 48 -12.10 12.68 -23.66
N GLU A 49 -11.52 13.05 -22.52
CA GLU A 49 -10.69 14.26 -22.37
C GLU A 49 -9.22 13.86 -22.20
N GLU A 50 -8.33 14.43 -23.03
CA GLU A 50 -6.89 14.17 -22.91
C GLU A 50 -6.35 14.66 -21.54
N PRO A 51 -5.44 13.92 -20.90
CA PRO A 51 -4.92 14.29 -19.58
C PRO A 51 -4.18 15.63 -19.65
N GLN A 52 -4.66 16.61 -18.89
CA GLN A 52 -4.11 17.98 -18.90
C GLN A 52 -2.91 18.15 -17.95
N THR A 53 -2.74 17.26 -16.97
CA THR A 53 -1.65 17.30 -15.99
C THR A 53 -1.00 15.93 -15.81
N LEU A 54 0.23 15.90 -15.29
CA LEU A 54 0.92 14.65 -14.94
C LEU A 54 0.12 13.82 -13.93
N ARG A 55 -0.56 14.47 -12.97
CA ARG A 55 -1.42 13.79 -11.99
C ARG A 55 -2.55 13.04 -12.70
N ASP A 56 -3.21 13.70 -13.65
CA ASP A 56 -4.34 13.11 -14.35
C ASP A 56 -3.86 11.98 -15.28
N ALA A 57 -2.73 12.18 -15.97
CA ALA A 57 -2.09 11.15 -16.79
C ALA A 57 -1.71 9.90 -15.97
N LEU A 58 -1.12 10.08 -14.79
CA LEU A 58 -0.78 8.96 -13.90
C LEU A 58 -2.05 8.26 -13.41
N LYS A 59 -3.05 9.00 -12.95
CA LYS A 59 -4.31 8.43 -12.44
C LYS A 59 -5.03 7.59 -13.50
N MET A 60 -5.11 8.10 -14.72
CA MET A 60 -5.74 7.39 -15.84
C MET A 60 -4.88 6.22 -16.33
N GLY A 61 -3.57 6.44 -16.44
CA GLY A 61 -2.63 5.48 -17.02
C GLY A 61 -2.39 4.23 -16.19
N VAL A 62 -2.66 4.28 -14.87
CA VAL A 62 -2.54 3.11 -13.97
C VAL A 62 -3.89 2.56 -13.52
N TRP A 63 -4.99 3.07 -14.08
CA TRP A 63 -6.33 2.77 -13.57
C TRP A 63 -6.65 1.28 -13.62
N LYS A 64 -6.33 0.64 -14.74
CA LYS A 64 -6.60 -0.78 -14.95
C LYS A 64 -5.79 -1.64 -13.98
N GLU A 65 -4.50 -1.35 -13.85
CA GLU A 65 -3.60 -2.05 -12.93
C GLU A 65 -4.00 -1.84 -11.47
N HIS A 66 -4.51 -0.66 -11.12
CA HIS A 66 -5.07 -0.38 -9.80
C HIS A 66 -6.30 -1.25 -9.52
N GLU A 67 -7.26 -1.31 -10.45
CA GLU A 67 -8.46 -2.14 -10.31
C GLU A 67 -8.10 -3.63 -10.18
N GLU A 68 -7.16 -4.12 -10.98
CA GLU A 68 -6.68 -5.50 -10.89
C GLU A 68 -5.99 -5.78 -9.54
N ALA A 69 -5.15 -4.85 -9.05
CA ALA A 69 -4.49 -4.98 -7.76
C ALA A 69 -5.46 -4.95 -6.57
N GLU A 70 -6.51 -4.13 -6.64
CA GLU A 70 -7.55 -4.03 -5.61
C GLU A 70 -8.39 -5.31 -5.53
N ASN A 71 -8.69 -5.92 -6.68
CA ASN A 71 -9.42 -7.18 -6.77
C ASN A 71 -8.55 -8.42 -6.55
N GLY A 72 -7.24 -8.24 -6.36
CA GLY A 72 -6.30 -9.32 -6.06
C GLY A 72 -6.66 -10.10 -4.79
N VAL A 73 -6.44 -11.42 -4.80
CA VAL A 73 -6.82 -12.34 -3.72
C VAL A 73 -6.28 -11.89 -2.36
N PHE A 74 -5.02 -11.44 -2.31
CA PHE A 74 -4.40 -10.97 -1.07
C PHE A 74 -5.00 -9.65 -0.57
N THR A 75 -5.20 -8.67 -1.45
CA THR A 75 -5.83 -7.38 -1.11
C THR A 75 -7.25 -7.58 -0.59
N GLN A 76 -8.02 -8.44 -1.25
CA GLN A 76 -9.37 -8.81 -0.79
C GLN A 76 -9.35 -9.49 0.59
N ALA A 77 -8.35 -10.34 0.86
CA ALA A 77 -8.18 -10.95 2.18
C ALA A 77 -7.83 -9.93 3.26
N ILE A 78 -7.04 -8.90 2.95
CA ILE A 78 -6.79 -7.78 3.88
C ILE A 78 -8.08 -6.99 4.14
N MET A 79 -8.82 -6.61 3.10
CA MET A 79 -10.05 -5.81 3.24
C MET A 79 -11.15 -6.53 4.03
N LYS A 80 -11.25 -7.85 3.85
CA LYS A 80 -12.16 -8.71 4.62
C LYS A 80 -11.61 -9.09 6.00
N GLY A 81 -10.36 -8.73 6.28
CA GLY A 81 -9.57 -9.08 7.46
C GLY A 81 -9.45 -10.59 7.70
N THR A 82 -9.49 -11.38 6.64
CA THR A 82 -9.30 -12.84 6.68
C THR A 82 -7.82 -13.24 6.52
N VAL A 83 -6.91 -12.27 6.43
CA VAL A 83 -5.46 -12.53 6.35
C VAL A 83 -4.94 -13.04 7.70
N SER A 84 -4.12 -14.09 7.67
CA SER A 84 -3.51 -14.60 8.90
C SER A 84 -2.43 -13.65 9.41
N ARG A 85 -2.18 -13.66 10.73
CA ARG A 85 -1.09 -12.89 11.35
C ARG A 85 0.26 -13.22 10.71
N GLU A 86 0.51 -14.51 10.44
CA GLU A 86 1.74 -15.01 9.79
C GLU A 86 1.94 -14.37 8.41
N THR A 87 0.89 -14.40 7.58
CA THR A 87 0.95 -13.86 6.22
C THR A 87 1.13 -12.35 6.24
N TYR A 88 0.41 -11.65 7.13
CA TYR A 88 0.49 -10.20 7.23
C TYR A 88 1.88 -9.74 7.70
N ARG A 89 2.44 -10.35 8.75
CA ARG A 89 3.78 -9.99 9.23
C ARG A 89 4.88 -10.31 8.22
N GLN A 90 4.69 -11.32 7.37
CA GLN A 90 5.63 -11.60 6.28
C GLN A 90 5.50 -10.57 5.15
N PHE A 91 4.27 -10.15 4.81
CA PHE A 91 4.05 -9.05 3.88
C PHE A 91 4.71 -7.75 4.34
N LEU A 92 4.62 -7.40 5.63
CA LEU A 92 5.32 -6.23 6.18
C LEU A 92 6.84 -6.35 6.07
N ALA A 93 7.40 -7.55 6.24
CA ALA A 93 8.84 -7.78 6.09
C ALA A 93 9.29 -7.53 4.65
N GLU A 94 8.53 -8.01 3.66
CA GLU A 94 8.80 -7.73 2.24
C GLU A 94 8.61 -6.24 1.90
N LEU A 95 7.59 -5.61 2.49
CA LEU A 95 7.32 -4.19 2.29
C LEU A 95 8.46 -3.32 2.83
N ARG A 96 9.03 -3.66 3.99
CA ARG A 96 10.21 -2.98 4.55
C ARG A 96 11.36 -2.93 3.54
N GLU A 97 11.68 -4.06 2.91
CA GLU A 97 12.78 -4.17 1.95
C GLU A 97 12.52 -3.34 0.68
N ILE A 98 11.27 -3.30 0.22
CA ILE A 98 10.85 -2.46 -0.91
C ILE A 98 10.96 -0.98 -0.55
N TYR A 99 10.47 -0.56 0.62
CA TYR A 99 10.57 0.82 1.07
C TYR A 99 12.01 1.25 1.33
N MET A 100 12.87 0.35 1.83
CA MET A 100 14.30 0.63 1.92
C MET A 100 14.88 0.99 0.54
N ALA A 101 14.53 0.25 -0.52
CA ALA A 101 14.96 0.60 -1.87
C ALA A 101 14.38 1.94 -2.36
N ILE A 102 13.11 2.23 -2.06
CA ILE A 102 12.45 3.49 -2.45
C ILE A 102 13.13 4.67 -1.75
N GLU A 103 13.31 4.59 -0.44
CA GLU A 103 13.87 5.67 0.38
C GLU A 103 15.37 5.89 0.07
N GLU A 104 16.13 4.81 -0.14
CA GLU A 104 17.53 4.88 -0.60
C GLU A 104 17.64 5.65 -1.93
N MET A 105 16.78 5.32 -2.90
CA MET A 105 16.80 5.98 -4.21
C MET A 105 16.21 7.39 -4.16
N ALA A 106 15.23 7.66 -3.28
CA ALA A 106 14.68 8.99 -3.07
C ALA A 106 15.74 9.92 -2.47
N GLU A 107 16.47 9.48 -1.45
CA GLU A 107 17.57 10.23 -0.85
C GLU A 107 18.67 10.54 -1.88
N LEU A 108 19.04 9.54 -2.68
CA LEU A 108 20.05 9.68 -3.73
C LEU A 108 19.68 10.71 -4.80
N ASN A 109 18.39 10.91 -5.06
CA ASN A 109 17.87 11.78 -6.12
C ASN A 109 17.24 13.08 -5.60
N LYS A 110 17.33 13.38 -4.30
CA LYS A 110 16.66 14.52 -3.66
C LYS A 110 16.98 15.89 -4.28
N ASP A 111 18.19 16.07 -4.82
CA ASP A 111 18.64 17.34 -5.42
C ASP A 111 18.42 17.40 -6.95
N LYS A 112 17.83 16.35 -7.55
CA LYS A 112 17.56 16.31 -8.99
C LYS A 112 16.30 17.11 -9.30
N SER A 113 16.35 17.97 -10.32
CA SER A 113 15.20 18.81 -10.70
C SER A 113 13.93 18.02 -11.03
N CYS A 114 14.06 16.78 -11.51
CA CYS A 114 12.94 15.90 -11.81
C CYS A 114 12.30 15.23 -10.58
N PHE A 115 12.97 15.19 -9.43
CA PHE A 115 12.52 14.45 -8.24
C PHE A 115 12.44 15.32 -6.98
N GLY A 116 13.37 16.25 -6.78
CA GLY A 116 13.41 17.14 -5.63
C GLY A 116 12.09 17.84 -5.28
N PRO A 117 11.26 18.28 -6.25
CA PRO A 117 9.95 18.86 -5.95
C PRO A 117 8.96 17.93 -5.21
N ILE A 118 9.21 16.62 -5.20
CA ILE A 118 8.36 15.60 -4.55
C ILE A 118 9.07 14.85 -3.42
N TYR A 119 10.25 15.33 -2.99
CA TYR A 119 11.00 14.71 -1.90
C TYR A 119 10.48 15.20 -0.53
N PHE A 120 9.64 14.38 0.11
CA PHE A 120 8.99 14.65 1.40
C PHE A 120 9.34 13.59 2.45
N PRO A 121 10.59 13.54 2.94
CA PRO A 121 11.08 12.43 3.76
C PRO A 121 10.38 12.34 5.13
N THR A 122 9.97 13.48 5.71
CA THR A 122 9.35 13.50 7.04
C THR A 122 7.92 12.97 7.00
N GLU A 123 7.20 13.30 5.94
CA GLU A 123 5.80 12.94 5.73
C GLU A 123 5.66 11.51 5.18
N MET A 124 6.55 11.11 4.27
CA MET A 124 6.37 9.92 3.44
C MET A 124 7.26 8.72 3.79
N ASN A 125 8.44 8.89 4.42
CA ASN A 125 9.30 7.74 4.74
C ASN A 125 8.61 6.79 5.72
N ARG A 126 8.63 5.48 5.41
CA ARG A 126 7.93 4.42 6.15
C ARG A 126 8.90 3.44 6.82
N LEU A 127 10.17 3.40 6.44
CA LEU A 127 11.12 2.39 6.89
C LEU A 127 11.14 2.22 8.41
N LYS A 128 11.23 3.33 9.16
CA LYS A 128 11.20 3.31 10.62
C LYS A 128 9.90 2.72 11.19
N SER A 129 8.74 3.13 10.66
CA SER A 129 7.45 2.60 11.12
C SER A 129 7.31 1.10 10.79
N LEU A 130 7.83 0.65 9.65
CA LEU A 130 7.84 -0.77 9.29
C LEU A 130 8.76 -1.58 10.22
N GLU A 131 9.88 -1.02 10.66
CA GLU A 131 10.77 -1.66 11.66
C GLU A 131 10.09 -1.78 13.03
N GLU A 132 9.37 -0.75 13.47
CA GLU A 132 8.55 -0.78 14.69
C GLU A 132 7.44 -1.84 14.61
N ASP A 133 6.77 -1.96 13.45
CA ASP A 133 5.76 -3.00 13.23
C ASP A 133 6.38 -4.41 13.26
N LEU A 134 7.56 -4.59 12.67
CA LEU A 134 8.25 -5.90 12.66
C LEU A 134 8.73 -6.29 14.06
N GLU A 135 9.24 -5.33 14.84
CA GLU A 135 9.56 -5.57 16.25
C GLU A 135 8.32 -5.97 17.04
N PHE A 136 7.17 -5.33 16.80
CA PHE A 136 5.91 -5.74 17.42
C PHE A 136 5.50 -7.18 17.04
N PHE A 137 5.62 -7.56 15.77
CA PHE A 137 5.15 -8.87 15.31
C PHE A 137 6.11 -10.04 15.60
N TYR A 138 7.42 -9.80 15.60
CA TYR A 138 8.47 -10.84 15.72
C TYR A 138 9.33 -10.72 16.98
N GLY A 139 9.26 -9.59 17.69
CA GLY A 139 10.15 -9.23 18.80
C GLY A 139 11.43 -8.49 18.37
N PRO A 140 12.31 -8.14 19.32
CA PRO A 140 13.51 -7.34 19.06
C PRO A 140 14.45 -7.93 18.00
N ASP A 141 14.58 -9.26 17.96
CA ASP A 141 15.43 -9.97 16.99
C ASP A 141 14.67 -10.31 15.69
N TRP A 142 13.77 -9.43 15.24
CA TRP A 142 12.89 -9.69 14.09
C TRP A 142 13.68 -10.02 12.82
N HIS A 143 14.84 -9.38 12.62
CA HIS A 143 15.71 -9.55 11.47
C HIS A 143 16.25 -10.98 11.31
N GLU A 144 16.38 -11.74 12.39
CA GLU A 144 16.80 -13.15 12.35
C GLU A 144 15.62 -14.11 12.08
N LYS A 145 14.38 -13.62 12.28
CA LYS A 145 13.15 -14.44 12.26
C LYS A 145 12.31 -14.26 10.99
N VAL A 146 12.49 -13.15 10.28
CA VAL A 146 11.81 -12.91 9.00
C VAL A 146 12.24 -13.95 7.98
N LYS A 147 11.28 -14.43 7.17
CA LYS A 147 11.62 -15.34 6.07
C LYS A 147 12.32 -14.56 4.96
N PRO A 148 13.21 -15.20 4.19
CA PRO A 148 13.77 -14.60 3.00
C PRO A 148 12.69 -14.05 2.06
N MET A 149 12.99 -12.93 1.41
CA MET A 149 12.07 -12.31 0.45
C MET A 149 11.65 -13.29 -0.64
N THR A 150 10.39 -13.18 -1.06
CA THR A 150 9.91 -13.80 -2.29
C THR A 150 10.67 -13.24 -3.49
N GLU A 151 10.76 -14.01 -4.57
CA GLU A 151 11.45 -13.55 -5.79
C GLU A 151 10.80 -12.29 -6.36
N SER A 152 9.47 -12.23 -6.35
CA SER A 152 8.71 -11.05 -6.79
C SER A 152 9.05 -9.80 -5.99
N ALA A 153 9.21 -9.90 -4.66
CA ALA A 153 9.61 -8.75 -3.84
C ALA A 153 11.05 -8.31 -4.14
N LYS A 154 11.97 -9.25 -4.39
CA LYS A 154 13.36 -8.93 -4.79
C LYS A 154 13.40 -8.23 -6.13
N GLU A 155 12.67 -8.73 -7.12
CA GLU A 155 12.55 -8.13 -8.44
C GLU A 155 12.00 -6.70 -8.35
N TYR A 156 11.01 -6.48 -7.50
CA TYR A 156 10.46 -5.15 -7.25
C TYR A 156 11.53 -4.21 -6.68
N ALA A 157 12.19 -4.59 -5.57
CA ALA A 157 13.23 -3.77 -4.97
C ALA A 157 14.42 -3.54 -5.94
N ALA A 158 14.78 -4.52 -6.76
CA ALA A 158 15.81 -4.38 -7.78
C ALA A 158 15.40 -3.38 -8.87
N ARG A 159 14.15 -3.44 -9.33
CA ARG A 159 13.62 -2.53 -10.34
C ARG A 159 13.59 -1.07 -9.86
N ILE A 160 13.24 -0.84 -8.59
CA ILE A 160 13.29 0.49 -7.98
C ILE A 160 14.72 1.05 -8.02
N ARG A 161 15.71 0.24 -7.61
CA ARG A 161 17.12 0.64 -7.63
C ARG A 161 17.65 0.89 -9.04
N ASP A 162 17.26 0.05 -10.01
CA ASP A 162 17.60 0.25 -11.42
C ASP A 162 17.05 1.58 -11.94
N ILE A 163 15.77 1.89 -11.71
CA ILE A 163 15.16 3.16 -12.14
C ILE A 163 15.84 4.35 -11.45
N GLY A 164 16.02 4.29 -10.13
CA GLY A 164 16.62 5.38 -9.34
C GLY A 164 18.04 5.75 -9.79
N LYS A 165 18.80 4.79 -10.33
CA LYS A 165 20.15 5.02 -10.87
C LYS A 165 20.16 5.63 -12.27
N ARG A 166 19.07 5.53 -13.05
CA ARG A 166 19.02 6.07 -14.42
C ARG A 166 19.07 7.59 -14.48
N PHE A 167 18.65 8.28 -13.41
CA PHE A 167 18.71 9.75 -13.31
C PHE A 167 20.13 10.29 -13.04
N GLN A 168 21.13 9.41 -13.05
CA GLN A 168 22.55 9.75 -12.90
C GLN A 168 23.28 9.91 -14.24
N LEU A 169 22.67 9.49 -15.36
CA LEU A 169 23.23 9.62 -16.71
C LEU A 169 22.94 10.97 -17.34
#